data_AF-C4XP38-F1
#
_entry.id   AF-C4XP38-F1
#
_cell.length_a   1.000
_cell.length_b   1.000
_cell.length_c   1.000
_cell.angle_alpha   90.00
_cell.angle_beta   90.00
_cell.angle_gamma   90.00
#
_symmetry.space_group_name_H-M   'P 1'
#
loop_
_entity.id
_entity.type
_entity.pdbx_description
1 polymer ?
#
loop_
_entity_poly.entity_id
_entity_poly.type
_entity_poly.pdbx_seq_one_letter_code
_entity_poly.pdbx_strand_id
1 'polypeptide(L)'
;MQYFDQYPVYRQWPLGSRRMHLAGEPLVDHDTPVVHFGSCFGENIQLFLDMYHFNLLETQAGYKYSCHSILREVRNAFEGRLTKLDQIYPGIKGYTDLNHHRIFDQDQEQCQRKINAIERNVQTALSQAEVVILTPSVNEVWFNRRTQDYILHPYPGALGADDDLHVHSMTTHENLVQLEQTREILLQYNPNMQIIIGVCPISLRLTYQEMDAVQGNNISKFTIYAAVNEFCQAHANVHYFPGFDIVFSELAGKGHYREDNRHLTQPAVRHYLRRFGSMFFSPRARRIAALLEQYAASPERERWTCLENLADLGYDPDLIAIKAANTHLLAGQTKEAFDRLCRVSVIPESPALGLNLGLLLLDLGLPSKAAPFLKRSVDLLGDLPGLAFGMADRAHRKSLGDNHMRECGNTSDQRLGALGRMLKLATAALETLPVGLKPGLRSLQFMDILDRTLFPVGMSQPGAASESPPRVAAHPALFSHAPETAAFDHCGDLPAALGALARQEG
;
A
#
# COMPACT_ATOMS: atom_id res chain seq x y z
N MET A 1 10.17 -3.26 19.91
CA MET A 1 10.62 -3.64 21.28
C MET A 1 9.66 -3.22 22.38
N GLN A 2 9.07 -2.01 22.34
CA GLN A 2 8.13 -1.54 23.38
C GLN A 2 6.92 -2.47 23.68
N TYR A 3 6.43 -3.26 22.71
CA TYR A 3 5.39 -4.27 22.97
C TYR A 3 5.88 -5.38 23.93
N PHE A 4 7.00 -6.02 23.60
CA PHE A 4 7.59 -7.07 24.45
C PHE A 4 8.06 -6.55 25.81
N ASP A 5 8.36 -5.26 25.92
CA ASP A 5 8.64 -4.61 27.20
C ASP A 5 7.42 -4.54 28.14
N GLN A 6 6.20 -4.54 27.59
CA GLN A 6 4.96 -4.53 28.37
C GLN A 6 4.57 -5.92 28.88
N TYR A 7 5.16 -6.99 28.35
CA TYR A 7 4.80 -8.37 28.65
C TYR A 7 6.03 -9.16 29.14
N PRO A 8 6.25 -9.25 30.47
CA PRO A 8 7.43 -9.88 31.07
C PRO A 8 7.71 -11.32 30.63
N VAL A 9 6.69 -12.06 30.17
CA VAL A 9 6.86 -13.43 29.62
C VAL A 9 7.77 -13.46 28.38
N TYR A 10 7.75 -12.41 27.56
CA TYR A 10 8.62 -12.30 26.38
C TYR A 10 10.00 -11.69 26.71
N ARG A 11 10.22 -11.25 27.96
CA ARG A 11 11.53 -10.78 28.47
C ARG A 11 12.45 -11.89 28.95
N GLN A 12 12.02 -13.15 28.96
CA GLN A 12 12.81 -14.27 29.49
C GLN A 12 14.06 -14.60 28.66
N TRP A 13 14.38 -13.82 27.61
CA TRP A 13 15.56 -13.99 26.78
C TRP A 13 16.26 -12.63 26.58
N PRO A 14 17.59 -12.52 26.71
CA PRO A 14 18.29 -11.25 26.52
C PRO A 14 18.06 -10.72 25.09
N LEU A 15 17.37 -9.58 25.00
CA LEU A 15 17.01 -8.93 23.73
C LEU A 15 18.19 -8.18 23.08
N GLY A 16 19.18 -7.76 23.88
CA GLY A 16 20.31 -6.93 23.43
C GLY A 16 21.32 -7.62 22.51
N SER A 17 21.24 -8.94 22.33
CA SER A 17 22.14 -9.73 21.48
C SER A 17 21.49 -10.25 20.20
N ARG A 18 20.25 -9.86 19.88
CA ARG A 18 19.57 -10.31 18.66
C ARG A 18 19.87 -9.38 17.49
N ARG A 19 20.34 -9.93 16.38
CA ARG A 19 20.18 -9.30 15.05
C ARG A 19 18.69 -9.40 14.70
N MET A 20 17.90 -8.36 15.00
CA MET A 20 16.76 -8.15 14.12
C MET A 20 17.36 -7.73 12.77
N HIS A 21 16.89 -8.31 11.67
CA HIS A 21 17.27 -7.89 10.31
C HIS A 21 16.61 -6.55 10.00
N LEU A 22 16.88 -5.56 10.83
CA LEU A 22 16.49 -4.18 10.63
C LEU A 22 17.69 -3.45 10.10
N ALA A 23 17.42 -2.47 9.26
CA ALA A 23 18.44 -1.56 8.83
C ALA A 23 19.06 -0.88 10.06
N GLY A 24 20.40 -0.80 10.09
CA GLY A 24 21.13 -0.05 11.11
C GLY A 24 20.85 1.45 11.05
N GLU A 25 20.33 1.92 9.92
CA GLU A 25 19.92 3.29 9.64
C GLU A 25 18.56 3.29 8.91
N PRO A 26 17.73 4.34 9.05
CA PRO A 26 16.47 4.43 8.31
C PRO A 26 16.69 4.46 6.79
N LEU A 27 15.83 3.78 6.05
CA LEU A 27 15.99 3.55 4.61
C LEU A 27 15.20 4.52 3.74
N VAL A 28 14.16 5.16 4.28
CA VAL A 28 13.18 5.93 3.50
C VAL A 28 13.10 7.36 4.00
N ASP A 29 13.41 8.31 3.13
CA ASP A 29 13.06 9.73 3.26
C ASP A 29 12.02 10.14 2.19
N HIS A 30 11.52 11.37 2.20
CA HIS A 30 10.50 11.84 1.25
C HIS A 30 10.97 11.86 -0.21
N ASP A 31 12.28 11.86 -0.41
CA ASP A 31 12.92 11.94 -1.72
C ASP A 31 13.40 10.56 -2.21
N THR A 32 13.46 9.56 -1.33
CA THR A 32 13.88 8.19 -1.64
C THR A 32 12.89 7.53 -2.62
N PRO A 33 13.30 7.14 -3.83
CA PRO A 33 12.43 6.44 -4.77
C PRO A 33 12.10 5.02 -4.28
N VAL A 34 10.82 4.78 -3.99
CA VAL A 34 10.32 3.52 -3.41
C VAL A 34 9.41 2.82 -4.42
N VAL A 35 9.62 1.53 -4.66
CA VAL A 35 8.66 0.66 -5.36
C VAL A 35 8.04 -0.32 -4.35
N HIS A 36 6.78 -0.69 -4.52
CA HIS A 36 6.14 -1.75 -3.74
C HIS A 36 5.55 -2.84 -4.65
N PHE A 37 5.81 -4.10 -4.28
CA PHE A 37 5.10 -5.26 -4.81
C PHE A 37 4.51 -6.08 -3.68
N GLY A 38 3.22 -6.42 -3.79
CA GLY A 38 2.62 -7.29 -2.80
C GLY A 38 1.12 -7.46 -2.92
N SER A 39 0.54 -7.93 -1.82
CA SER A 39 -0.89 -8.18 -1.68
C SER A 39 -1.74 -6.90 -1.63
N CYS A 40 -3.05 -7.08 -1.72
CA CYS A 40 -4.05 -6.02 -1.49
C CYS A 40 -3.96 -5.35 -0.11
N PHE A 41 -3.33 -5.97 0.88
CA PHE A 41 -3.11 -5.29 2.16
C PHE A 41 -1.87 -4.39 2.11
N GLY A 42 -0.87 -4.74 1.30
CA GLY A 42 0.30 -3.92 1.02
C GLY A 42 -0.06 -2.54 0.45
N GLU A 43 -1.25 -2.40 -0.16
CA GLU A 43 -1.80 -1.10 -0.56
C GLU A 43 -1.83 -0.09 0.59
N ASN A 44 -2.01 -0.52 1.84
CA ASN A 44 -2.02 0.41 2.97
C ASN A 44 -0.65 1.10 3.13
N ILE A 45 0.46 0.41 2.80
CA ILE A 45 1.80 1.02 2.81
C ILE A 45 1.92 2.01 1.65
N GLN A 46 1.48 1.62 0.45
CA GLN A 46 1.48 2.52 -0.70
C GLN A 46 0.65 3.79 -0.44
N LEU A 47 -0.57 3.63 0.06
CA LEU A 47 -1.45 4.74 0.46
C LEU A 47 -0.82 5.59 1.55
N PHE A 48 -0.13 4.98 2.52
CA PHE A 48 0.59 5.73 3.54
C PHE A 48 1.72 6.57 2.95
N LEU A 49 2.51 6.01 2.04
CA LEU A 49 3.58 6.74 1.36
C LEU A 49 3.01 7.88 0.49
N ASP A 50 1.97 7.60 -0.28
CA ASP A 50 1.29 8.56 -1.17
C ASP A 50 0.63 9.71 -0.38
N MET A 51 -0.17 9.39 0.65
CA MET A 51 -0.87 10.39 1.48
C MET A 51 0.08 11.34 2.21
N TYR A 52 1.31 10.91 2.47
CA TYR A 52 2.34 11.71 3.13
C TYR A 52 3.40 12.20 2.15
N HIS A 53 3.15 12.09 0.83
CA HIS A 53 3.96 12.65 -0.25
C HIS A 53 5.41 12.14 -0.29
N PHE A 54 5.63 10.88 0.07
CA PHE A 54 6.88 10.18 -0.21
C PHE A 54 7.05 9.95 -1.71
N ASN A 55 8.28 9.73 -2.16
CA ASN A 55 8.60 9.41 -3.56
C ASN A 55 8.28 7.93 -3.88
N LEU A 56 7.00 7.58 -3.83
CA LEU A 56 6.50 6.27 -4.27
C LEU A 56 6.43 6.25 -5.81
N LEU A 57 7.25 5.40 -6.40
CA LEU A 57 7.14 4.93 -7.77
C LEU A 57 6.11 3.80 -7.76
N GLU A 58 4.90 4.13 -8.13
CA GLU A 58 3.84 3.15 -8.36
C GLU A 58 4.25 2.25 -9.55
N THR A 59 3.56 1.14 -9.78
CA THR A 59 3.95 0.26 -10.90
C THR A 59 2.81 0.00 -11.84
N GLN A 60 1.57 0.28 -11.43
CA GLN A 60 0.38 -0.13 -12.16
C GLN A 60 0.19 -1.65 -12.22
N ALA A 61 1.11 -2.45 -11.66
CA ALA A 61 1.25 -3.89 -11.94
C ALA A 61 0.13 -4.77 -11.37
N GLY A 62 -0.77 -4.18 -10.59
CA GLY A 62 -1.73 -4.90 -9.76
C GLY A 62 -1.04 -5.62 -8.60
N TYR A 63 -1.76 -6.54 -7.95
CA TYR A 63 -1.22 -7.25 -6.79
C TYR A 63 -0.33 -8.41 -7.20
N LYS A 64 0.82 -8.51 -6.53
CA LYS A 64 1.76 -9.64 -6.66
C LYS A 64 1.76 -10.41 -5.34
N TYR A 65 0.84 -11.37 -5.23
CA TYR A 65 0.53 -12.06 -3.98
C TYR A 65 1.58 -13.09 -3.54
N SER A 66 2.35 -13.67 -4.47
CA SER A 66 3.31 -14.73 -4.21
C SER A 66 4.73 -14.30 -4.59
N CYS A 67 5.74 -14.95 -4.01
CA CYS A 67 7.14 -14.71 -4.38
C CYS A 67 7.38 -14.95 -5.89
N HIS A 68 6.69 -15.94 -6.47
CA HIS A 68 6.71 -16.19 -7.90
C HIS A 68 6.14 -15.03 -8.72
N SER A 69 4.96 -14.49 -8.34
CA SER A 69 4.39 -13.36 -9.06
C SER A 69 5.27 -12.11 -9.03
N ILE A 70 5.95 -11.89 -7.91
CA ILE A 70 6.90 -10.79 -7.74
C ILE A 70 8.10 -11.01 -8.67
N LEU A 71 8.71 -12.20 -8.64
CA LEU A 71 9.84 -12.53 -9.51
C LEU A 71 9.48 -12.34 -10.97
N ARG A 72 8.31 -12.84 -11.39
CA ARG A 72 7.87 -12.76 -12.78
C ARG A 72 7.72 -11.32 -13.23
N GLU A 73 7.13 -10.46 -12.40
CA GLU A 73 6.99 -9.04 -12.70
C GLU A 73 8.35 -8.38 -12.90
N VAL A 74 9.26 -8.58 -11.94
CA VAL A 74 10.61 -8.04 -11.98
C VAL A 74 11.40 -8.56 -13.19
N ARG A 75 11.28 -9.85 -13.50
CA ARG A 75 11.92 -10.48 -14.66
C ARG A 75 11.37 -9.94 -15.98
N ASN A 76 10.05 -9.85 -16.12
CA ASN A 76 9.43 -9.31 -17.34
C ASN A 76 9.89 -7.87 -17.59
N ALA A 77 9.90 -7.03 -16.55
CA ALA A 77 10.37 -5.66 -16.63
C ALA A 77 11.86 -5.59 -17.03
N PHE A 78 12.70 -6.45 -16.45
CA PHE A 78 14.13 -6.50 -16.74
C PHE A 78 14.43 -6.94 -18.18
N GLU A 79 13.73 -7.96 -18.66
CA GLU A 79 13.84 -8.46 -20.03
C GLU A 79 13.18 -7.53 -21.07
N GLY A 80 12.47 -6.48 -20.63
CA GLY A 80 11.67 -5.63 -21.52
C GLY A 80 10.56 -6.40 -22.24
N ARG A 81 10.06 -7.47 -21.61
CA ARG A 81 9.07 -8.36 -22.21
C ARG A 81 7.73 -7.64 -22.29
N LEU A 82 7.19 -7.56 -23.51
CA LEU A 82 5.84 -7.04 -23.76
C LEU A 82 4.83 -8.17 -24.02
N THR A 83 3.62 -8.00 -23.51
CA THR A 83 2.49 -8.92 -23.75
C THR A 83 2.04 -8.86 -25.22
N LYS A 84 1.98 -10.04 -25.86
CA LYS A 84 1.50 -10.25 -27.23
C LYS A 84 -0.02 -10.46 -27.27
N LEU A 85 -0.63 -10.26 -28.44
CA LEU A 85 -2.09 -10.30 -28.60
C LEU A 85 -2.66 -11.71 -28.37
N ASP A 86 -1.89 -12.76 -28.69
CA ASP A 86 -2.21 -14.16 -28.46
C ASP A 86 -2.10 -14.59 -26.98
N GLN A 87 -1.56 -13.71 -26.12
CA GLN A 87 -1.52 -13.86 -24.67
C GLN A 87 -2.68 -13.10 -23.97
N ILE A 88 -3.60 -12.53 -24.75
CA ILE A 88 -4.83 -11.93 -24.26
C ILE A 88 -5.97 -12.93 -24.39
N TYR A 89 -6.69 -13.14 -23.29
CA TYR A 89 -7.75 -14.13 -23.14
C TYR A 89 -9.10 -13.45 -22.85
N PRO A 90 -10.22 -14.04 -23.30
CA PRO A 90 -11.53 -13.60 -22.88
C PRO A 90 -11.73 -13.94 -21.39
N GLY A 91 -12.03 -12.94 -20.57
CA GLY A 91 -12.41 -13.09 -19.17
C GLY A 91 -13.84 -12.64 -18.90
N ILE A 92 -14.32 -12.82 -17.67
CA ILE A 92 -15.73 -12.53 -17.30
C ILE A 92 -16.12 -11.05 -17.53
N LYS A 93 -15.18 -10.12 -17.33
CA LYS A 93 -15.41 -8.67 -17.47
C LYS A 93 -14.98 -8.09 -18.82
N GLY A 94 -14.49 -8.93 -19.74
CA GLY A 94 -13.80 -8.52 -20.98
C GLY A 94 -12.46 -9.23 -21.13
N TYR A 95 -11.67 -8.82 -22.13
CA TYR A 95 -10.35 -9.34 -22.39
C TYR A 95 -9.35 -8.97 -21.28
N THR A 96 -8.47 -9.91 -20.91
CA THR A 96 -7.43 -9.80 -19.86
C THR A 96 -6.22 -10.65 -20.22
N ASP A 97 -5.09 -10.52 -19.51
CA ASP A 97 -4.01 -11.51 -19.54
C ASP A 97 -3.99 -12.36 -18.26
N LEU A 98 -2.98 -13.23 -18.17
CA LEU A 98 -2.77 -14.15 -17.04
C LEU A 98 -1.80 -13.60 -15.98
N ASN A 99 -1.16 -12.45 -16.23
CA ASN A 99 -0.10 -11.90 -15.39
C ASN A 99 -0.51 -10.66 -14.60
N HIS A 100 -1.64 -10.04 -14.93
CA HIS A 100 -2.09 -8.82 -14.28
C HIS A 100 -3.46 -8.95 -13.61
N HIS A 101 -3.54 -8.39 -12.41
CA HIS A 101 -4.75 -8.45 -11.60
C HIS A 101 -5.66 -7.25 -11.92
N ARG A 102 -6.93 -7.54 -12.28
CA ARG A 102 -8.00 -6.56 -12.57
C ARG A 102 -7.69 -5.57 -13.68
N ILE A 103 -6.87 -5.99 -14.64
CA ILE A 103 -6.66 -5.30 -15.91
C ILE A 103 -7.57 -5.93 -16.95
N PHE A 104 -8.55 -5.20 -17.47
CA PHE A 104 -9.42 -5.69 -18.53
C PHE A 104 -9.91 -4.57 -19.45
N ASP A 105 -10.33 -4.96 -20.65
CA ASP A 105 -11.00 -4.10 -21.64
C ASP A 105 -12.03 -4.89 -22.46
N GLN A 106 -13.03 -4.21 -23.04
CA GLN A 106 -13.96 -4.85 -23.97
C GLN A 106 -13.33 -5.11 -25.35
N ASP A 107 -12.28 -4.36 -25.70
CA ASP A 107 -11.50 -4.54 -26.92
C ASP A 107 -10.15 -5.21 -26.63
N GLN A 108 -9.83 -6.25 -27.38
CA GLN A 108 -8.63 -7.07 -27.16
C GLN A 108 -7.34 -6.28 -27.35
N GLU A 109 -7.27 -5.43 -28.40
CA GLU A 109 -6.08 -4.61 -28.66
C GLU A 109 -5.93 -3.50 -27.62
N GLN A 110 -7.04 -2.88 -27.18
CA GLN A 110 -7.00 -1.91 -26.09
C GLN A 110 -6.53 -2.55 -24.79
N CYS A 111 -6.95 -3.78 -24.49
CA CYS A 111 -6.45 -4.53 -23.34
C CYS A 111 -4.93 -4.71 -23.43
N GLN A 112 -4.44 -5.18 -24.58
CA GLN A 112 -3.01 -5.35 -24.82
C GLN A 112 -2.23 -4.03 -24.67
N ARG A 113 -2.75 -2.94 -25.25
CA ARG A 113 -2.15 -1.60 -25.13
C ARG A 113 -2.05 -1.16 -23.67
N LYS A 114 -3.10 -1.39 -22.87
CA LYS A 114 -3.11 -1.11 -21.43
C LYS A 114 -2.06 -1.92 -20.68
N ILE A 115 -1.97 -3.23 -20.92
CA ILE A 115 -0.98 -4.10 -20.27
C ILE A 115 0.45 -3.69 -20.64
N ASN A 116 0.72 -3.46 -21.93
CA ASN A 116 2.06 -3.06 -22.36
C ASN A 116 2.46 -1.66 -21.86
N ALA A 117 1.49 -0.79 -21.52
CA ALA A 117 1.79 0.47 -20.84
C ALA A 117 2.22 0.23 -19.38
N ILE A 118 1.56 -0.70 -18.69
CA ILE A 118 1.89 -1.13 -17.33
C ILE A 118 3.31 -1.71 -17.29
N GLU A 119 3.64 -2.64 -18.19
CA GLU A 119 4.96 -3.28 -18.21
C GLU A 119 6.10 -2.27 -18.41
N ARG A 120 5.91 -1.26 -19.27
CA ARG A 120 6.88 -0.16 -19.44
C ARG A 120 6.99 0.73 -18.20
N ASN A 121 5.87 0.96 -17.53
CA ASN A 121 5.85 1.73 -16.29
C ASN A 121 6.63 1.03 -15.18
N VAL A 122 6.42 -0.28 -15.02
CA VAL A 122 7.16 -1.12 -14.05
C VAL A 122 8.66 -1.05 -14.32
N GLN A 123 9.06 -1.19 -15.59
CA GLN A 123 10.46 -1.09 -15.99
C GLN A 123 11.06 0.28 -15.63
N THR A 124 10.32 1.36 -15.89
CA THR A 124 10.75 2.72 -15.57
C THR A 124 10.89 2.91 -14.06
N ALA A 125 9.88 2.50 -13.29
CA ALA A 125 9.89 2.59 -11.83
C ALA A 125 11.05 1.80 -11.22
N LEU A 126 11.27 0.55 -11.65
CA LEU A 126 12.37 -0.28 -11.16
C LEU A 126 13.75 0.30 -11.50
N SER A 127 13.91 0.94 -12.66
CA SER A 127 15.18 1.57 -13.05
C SER A 127 15.56 2.79 -12.19
N GLN A 128 14.59 3.38 -11.50
CA GLN A 128 14.78 4.55 -10.64
C GLN A 128 14.77 4.19 -9.15
N ALA A 129 14.34 2.98 -8.79
CA ALA A 129 14.15 2.58 -7.41
C ALA A 129 15.48 2.53 -6.62
N GLU A 130 15.43 3.02 -5.38
CA GLU A 130 16.48 2.82 -4.39
C GLU A 130 16.03 1.81 -3.32
N VAL A 131 14.73 1.77 -3.03
CA VAL A 131 14.13 0.85 -2.06
C VAL A 131 12.98 0.10 -2.72
N VAL A 132 12.96 -1.22 -2.57
CA VAL A 132 11.84 -2.08 -2.98
C VAL A 132 11.19 -2.71 -1.75
N ILE A 133 9.88 -2.53 -1.60
CA ILE A 133 9.09 -3.13 -0.54
C ILE A 133 8.37 -4.36 -1.09
N LEU A 134 8.60 -5.53 -0.50
CA LEU A 134 7.99 -6.79 -0.89
C LEU A 134 7.06 -7.29 0.21
N THR A 135 5.78 -7.53 -0.10
CA THR A 135 4.82 -8.11 0.85
C THR A 135 4.07 -9.31 0.31
N PRO A 136 4.75 -10.46 0.08
CA PRO A 136 4.10 -11.71 -0.32
C PRO A 136 3.12 -12.19 0.76
N SER A 137 2.07 -12.89 0.33
CA SER A 137 0.92 -13.27 1.17
C SER A 137 0.29 -14.62 0.87
N VAL A 138 0.58 -15.19 -0.32
CA VAL A 138 0.01 -16.45 -0.80
C VAL A 138 1.14 -17.29 -1.41
N ASN A 139 1.23 -18.55 -0.99
CA ASN A 139 2.20 -19.53 -1.52
C ASN A 139 1.57 -20.47 -2.56
N GLU A 140 0.24 -20.46 -2.70
CA GLU A 140 -0.47 -21.09 -3.80
C GLU A 140 -0.24 -20.28 -5.08
N VAL A 141 0.24 -20.97 -6.09
CA VAL A 141 0.39 -20.47 -7.46
C VAL A 141 -0.33 -21.43 -8.39
N TRP A 142 -0.59 -20.99 -9.62
CA TRP A 142 -1.34 -21.76 -10.59
C TRP A 142 -0.51 -22.01 -11.81
N PHE A 143 -0.38 -23.27 -12.21
CA PHE A 143 0.34 -23.67 -13.40
C PHE A 143 -0.63 -23.89 -14.56
N ASN A 144 -0.41 -23.20 -15.67
CA ASN A 144 -1.17 -23.39 -16.90
C ASN A 144 -0.45 -24.43 -17.77
N ARG A 145 -1.10 -25.59 -17.97
CA ARG A 145 -0.54 -26.71 -18.75
C ARG A 145 -0.37 -26.39 -20.22
N ARG A 146 -1.19 -25.51 -20.80
CA ARG A 146 -1.08 -25.12 -22.20
C ARG A 146 0.12 -24.21 -22.44
N THR A 147 0.33 -23.23 -21.56
CA THR A 147 1.47 -22.28 -21.69
C THR A 147 2.74 -22.79 -21.04
N GLN A 148 2.67 -23.88 -20.28
CA GLN A 148 3.77 -24.43 -19.48
C GLN A 148 4.42 -23.37 -18.57
N ASP A 149 3.58 -22.49 -18.02
CA ASP A 149 4.01 -21.40 -17.16
C ASP A 149 3.04 -21.25 -16.00
N TYR A 150 3.54 -20.74 -14.88
CA TYR A 150 2.67 -20.32 -13.81
C TYR A 150 1.86 -19.10 -14.27
N ILE A 151 0.79 -18.75 -13.58
CA ILE A 151 0.00 -17.56 -13.83
C ILE A 151 -0.20 -16.82 -12.51
N LEU A 152 -0.36 -15.50 -12.61
CA LEU A 152 -0.60 -14.67 -11.43
C LEU A 152 -1.93 -15.01 -10.77
N HIS A 153 -2.94 -15.35 -11.58
CA HIS A 153 -4.31 -15.40 -11.12
C HIS A 153 -5.23 -16.22 -12.01
N PRO A 154 -5.80 -17.29 -11.47
CA PRO A 154 -7.17 -17.64 -11.72
C PRO A 154 -7.86 -17.62 -10.37
N TYR A 155 -8.43 -16.48 -10.00
CA TYR A 155 -9.71 -16.60 -9.33
C TYR A 155 -10.62 -17.31 -10.35
N PRO A 156 -11.22 -18.48 -10.06
CA PRO A 156 -12.08 -19.22 -10.99
C PRO A 156 -13.24 -18.39 -11.55
N GLY A 157 -13.51 -17.21 -10.98
CA GLY A 157 -14.41 -16.20 -11.54
C GLY A 157 -13.77 -15.19 -12.52
N ALA A 158 -12.53 -15.39 -12.99
CA ALA A 158 -11.89 -14.49 -13.96
C ALA A 158 -11.74 -15.13 -15.35
N LEU A 159 -11.43 -16.43 -15.42
CA LEU A 159 -11.17 -17.17 -16.66
C LEU A 159 -12.26 -18.20 -17.01
N GLY A 160 -13.30 -18.35 -16.18
CA GLY A 160 -14.20 -19.50 -16.27
C GLY A 160 -13.52 -20.76 -15.72
N ALA A 161 -14.26 -21.87 -15.58
CA ALA A 161 -13.65 -23.15 -15.25
C ALA A 161 -12.80 -23.60 -16.45
N ASP A 162 -11.47 -23.55 -16.31
CA ASP A 162 -10.51 -23.99 -17.32
C ASP A 162 -9.73 -25.19 -16.76
N ASP A 163 -9.89 -26.35 -17.40
CA ASP A 163 -9.30 -27.64 -16.98
C ASP A 163 -7.76 -27.68 -17.11
N ASP A 164 -7.15 -26.66 -17.72
CA ASP A 164 -5.69 -26.57 -17.92
C ASP A 164 -4.92 -25.96 -16.74
N LEU A 165 -5.62 -25.52 -15.68
CA LEU A 165 -5.02 -24.84 -14.52
C LEU A 165 -4.85 -25.75 -13.31
N HIS A 166 -3.62 -25.90 -12.83
CA HIS A 166 -3.29 -26.71 -11.67
C HIS A 166 -2.74 -25.86 -10.53
N VAL A 167 -3.35 -25.97 -9.35
CA VAL A 167 -2.79 -25.34 -8.15
C VAL A 167 -1.50 -26.05 -7.72
N HIS A 168 -0.49 -25.27 -7.38
CA HIS A 168 0.77 -25.72 -6.78
C HIS A 168 1.02 -24.90 -5.51
N SER A 169 1.25 -25.57 -4.39
CA SER A 169 1.63 -24.92 -3.14
C SER A 169 3.15 -24.91 -3.04
N MET A 170 3.76 -23.73 -3.23
CA MET A 170 5.21 -23.58 -3.15
C MET A 170 5.71 -23.91 -1.74
N THR A 171 6.81 -24.67 -1.69
CA THR A 171 7.62 -24.97 -0.51
C THR A 171 8.40 -23.74 -0.03
N THR A 172 8.95 -23.82 1.18
CA THR A 172 9.87 -22.79 1.72
C THR A 172 11.07 -22.59 0.79
N HIS A 173 11.68 -23.67 0.31
CA HIS A 173 12.83 -23.61 -0.59
C HIS A 173 12.49 -22.93 -1.92
N GLU A 174 11.36 -23.30 -2.55
CA GLU A 174 10.93 -22.64 -3.79
C GLU A 174 10.72 -21.14 -3.58
N ASN A 175 10.04 -20.73 -2.50
CA ASN A 175 9.86 -19.32 -2.18
C ASN A 175 11.21 -18.59 -2.01
N LEU A 176 12.16 -19.19 -1.28
CA LEU A 176 13.49 -18.63 -1.10
C LEU A 176 14.21 -18.45 -2.44
N VAL A 177 14.20 -19.47 -3.31
CA VAL A 177 14.80 -19.37 -4.66
C VAL A 177 14.19 -18.23 -5.47
N GLN A 178 12.85 -18.04 -5.41
CA GLN A 178 12.20 -16.92 -6.11
C GLN A 178 12.66 -15.56 -5.55
N LEU A 179 12.81 -15.44 -4.23
CA LEU A 179 13.30 -14.21 -3.58
C LEU A 179 14.76 -13.91 -3.94
N GLU A 180 15.63 -14.92 -3.97
CA GLU A 180 17.02 -14.79 -4.39
C GLU A 180 17.12 -14.28 -5.83
N GLN A 181 16.41 -14.93 -6.77
CA GLN A 181 16.39 -14.49 -8.17
C GLN A 181 15.81 -13.08 -8.32
N THR A 182 14.81 -12.73 -7.51
CA THR A 182 14.24 -11.37 -7.51
C THR A 182 15.31 -10.37 -7.13
N ARG A 183 16.04 -10.62 -6.03
CA ARG A 183 17.13 -9.76 -5.56
C ARG A 183 18.25 -9.64 -6.59
N GLU A 184 18.68 -10.74 -7.20
CA GLU A 184 19.72 -10.74 -8.24
C GLU A 184 19.36 -9.83 -9.41
N ILE A 185 18.09 -9.84 -9.85
CA ILE A 185 17.63 -8.96 -10.94
C ILE A 185 17.53 -7.51 -10.45
N LEU A 186 16.98 -7.25 -9.26
CA LEU A 186 16.89 -5.89 -8.71
C LEU A 186 18.27 -5.23 -8.58
N LEU A 187 19.29 -5.99 -8.18
CA LEU A 187 20.67 -5.50 -8.06
C LEU A 187 21.32 -5.18 -9.42
N GLN A 188 20.78 -5.69 -10.52
CA GLN A 188 21.22 -5.30 -11.87
C GLN A 188 20.69 -3.92 -12.29
N TYR A 189 19.54 -3.51 -11.76
CA TYR A 189 19.06 -2.13 -11.92
C TYR A 189 19.86 -1.15 -11.06
N ASN A 190 20.05 -1.51 -9.78
CA ASN A 190 20.76 -0.68 -8.81
C ASN A 190 21.56 -1.57 -7.84
N PRO A 191 22.91 -1.60 -7.92
CA PRO A 191 23.73 -2.42 -7.02
C PRO A 191 23.60 -2.06 -5.54
N ASN A 192 23.07 -0.88 -5.21
CA ASN A 192 22.85 -0.42 -3.83
C ASN A 192 21.40 -0.59 -3.36
N MET A 193 20.53 -1.22 -4.16
CA MET A 193 19.11 -1.40 -3.87
C MET A 193 18.90 -2.02 -2.48
N GLN A 194 18.05 -1.39 -1.68
CA GLN A 194 17.60 -1.93 -0.40
C GLN A 194 16.25 -2.62 -0.57
N ILE A 195 16.07 -3.75 0.08
CA ILE A 195 14.82 -4.51 0.04
C ILE A 195 14.22 -4.52 1.44
N ILE A 196 13.00 -4.01 1.58
CA ILE A 196 12.19 -4.19 2.79
C ILE A 196 11.20 -5.31 2.52
N ILE A 197 11.23 -6.40 3.28
CA ILE A 197 10.36 -7.55 3.06
C ILE A 197 9.55 -7.89 4.32
N GLY A 198 8.26 -8.16 4.14
CA GLY A 198 7.38 -8.59 5.24
C GLY A 198 6.31 -9.56 4.73
N VAL A 199 5.78 -10.39 5.63
CA VAL A 199 4.65 -11.25 5.28
C VAL A 199 3.35 -10.48 5.50
N CYS A 200 2.44 -10.53 4.53
CA CYS A 200 1.12 -9.90 4.69
C CYS A 200 0.32 -10.56 5.83
N PRO A 201 -0.29 -9.78 6.75
CA PRO A 201 -1.04 -10.30 7.89
C PRO A 201 -2.46 -10.77 7.60
N ILE A 202 -3.04 -10.43 6.44
CA ILE A 202 -4.45 -10.73 6.15
C ILE A 202 -4.64 -12.21 5.80
N SER A 203 -5.65 -12.82 6.44
CA SER A 203 -6.01 -14.22 6.23
C SER A 203 -6.50 -14.50 4.80
N LEU A 204 -6.24 -15.70 4.31
CA LEU A 204 -6.84 -16.18 3.06
C LEU A 204 -8.37 -16.21 3.19
N ARG A 205 -9.07 -15.84 2.13
CA ARG A 205 -10.54 -15.99 2.04
C ARG A 205 -10.93 -17.42 1.66
N LEU A 206 -10.10 -18.06 0.85
CA LEU A 206 -10.28 -19.39 0.30
C LEU A 206 -8.90 -19.99 0.02
N THR A 207 -8.85 -21.31 -0.11
CA THR A 207 -7.70 -22.11 -0.59
C THR A 207 -8.21 -23.04 -1.68
N TYR A 208 -7.35 -23.40 -2.62
CA TYR A 208 -7.65 -24.40 -3.66
C TYR A 208 -7.05 -25.76 -3.34
N GLN A 209 -6.47 -25.91 -2.16
CA GLN A 209 -6.02 -27.20 -1.65
C GLN A 209 -7.19 -27.96 -1.03
N GLU A 210 -7.04 -29.28 -0.90
CA GLU A 210 -8.03 -30.17 -0.26
C GLU A 210 -7.99 -30.02 1.28
N MET A 211 -8.22 -28.81 1.79
CA MET A 211 -8.21 -28.49 3.22
C MET A 211 -9.05 -27.25 3.56
N ASP A 212 -9.24 -27.00 4.85
CA ASP A 212 -9.91 -25.79 5.34
C ASP A 212 -9.07 -24.53 5.07
N ALA A 213 -9.73 -23.41 4.77
CA ALA A 213 -9.07 -22.14 4.45
C ALA A 213 -8.25 -21.56 5.61
N VAL A 214 -8.60 -21.84 6.87
CA VAL A 214 -7.81 -21.45 8.04
C VAL A 214 -6.52 -22.26 8.11
N GLN A 215 -6.60 -23.57 7.89
CA GLN A 215 -5.42 -24.43 7.82
C GLN A 215 -4.50 -24.02 6.66
N GLY A 216 -5.06 -23.84 5.46
CA GLY A 216 -4.33 -23.37 4.27
C GLY A 216 -3.69 -22.01 4.49
N ASN A 217 -4.38 -21.08 5.15
CA ASN A 217 -3.80 -19.78 5.51
C ASN A 217 -2.57 -19.92 6.39
N ASN A 218 -2.63 -20.73 7.45
CA ASN A 218 -1.50 -20.92 8.36
C ASN A 218 -0.31 -21.55 7.64
N ILE A 219 -0.55 -22.61 6.87
CA ILE A 219 0.50 -23.26 6.06
C ILE A 219 1.14 -22.23 5.12
N SER A 220 0.32 -21.44 4.42
CA SER A 220 0.78 -20.42 3.48
C SER A 220 1.67 -19.36 4.15
N LYS A 221 1.19 -18.78 5.25
CA LYS A 221 1.91 -17.71 5.95
C LYS A 221 3.20 -18.21 6.60
N PHE A 222 3.18 -19.36 7.28
CA PHE A 222 4.37 -19.89 7.93
C PHE A 222 5.43 -20.40 6.93
N THR A 223 5.00 -20.95 5.78
CA THR A 223 5.93 -21.35 4.71
C THR A 223 6.69 -20.16 4.13
N ILE A 224 5.98 -19.06 3.83
CA ILE A 224 6.59 -17.81 3.35
C ILE A 224 7.43 -17.16 4.46
N TYR A 225 6.93 -17.14 5.70
CA TYR A 225 7.65 -16.56 6.84
C TYR A 225 9.03 -17.21 7.03
N ALA A 226 9.11 -18.54 6.95
CA ALA A 226 10.39 -19.26 7.01
C ALA A 226 11.35 -18.82 5.89
N ALA A 227 10.86 -18.77 4.64
CA ALA A 227 11.68 -18.36 3.49
C ALA A 227 12.16 -16.90 3.60
N VAL A 228 11.29 -15.99 4.04
CA VAL A 228 11.64 -14.58 4.28
C VAL A 228 12.70 -14.46 5.36
N ASN A 229 12.62 -15.23 6.44
CA ASN A 229 13.61 -15.19 7.50
C ASN A 229 14.99 -15.68 7.02
N GLU A 230 15.04 -16.78 6.27
CA GLU A 230 16.29 -17.27 5.64
C GLU A 230 16.87 -16.21 4.69
N PHE A 231 16.04 -15.60 3.85
CA PHE A 231 16.43 -14.55 2.91
C PHE A 231 17.00 -13.31 3.63
N CYS A 232 16.38 -12.85 4.71
CA CYS A 232 16.89 -11.74 5.52
C CYS A 232 18.22 -12.08 6.18
N GLN A 233 18.42 -13.34 6.58
CA GLN A 233 19.67 -13.79 7.20
C GLN A 233 20.85 -13.85 6.23
N ALA A 234 20.56 -14.20 4.98
CA ALA A 234 21.57 -14.34 3.94
C ALA A 234 22.13 -12.99 3.44
N HIS A 235 21.36 -11.89 3.54
CA HIS A 235 21.67 -10.64 2.84
C HIS A 235 21.60 -9.39 3.72
N ALA A 236 22.67 -8.59 3.69
CA ALA A 236 22.74 -7.34 4.46
C ALA A 236 21.84 -6.22 3.91
N ASN A 237 21.48 -6.26 2.62
CA ASN A 237 20.60 -5.27 1.98
C ASN A 237 19.11 -5.66 2.02
N VAL A 238 18.76 -6.69 2.80
CA VAL A 238 17.39 -7.19 2.97
C VAL A 238 16.97 -7.01 4.42
N HIS A 239 15.86 -6.31 4.61
CA HIS A 239 15.39 -5.84 5.91
C HIS A 239 13.99 -6.36 6.19
N TYR A 240 13.81 -7.05 7.30
CA TYR A 240 12.54 -7.61 7.70
C TYR A 240 11.61 -6.56 8.30
N PHE A 241 10.41 -6.43 7.74
CA PHE A 241 9.30 -5.72 8.37
C PHE A 241 8.38 -6.73 9.08
N PRO A 242 8.27 -6.70 10.43
CA PRO A 242 7.46 -7.63 11.21
C PRO A 242 5.95 -7.32 11.18
N GLY A 243 5.43 -7.00 10.00
CA GLY A 243 4.01 -6.67 9.81
C GLY A 243 3.07 -7.82 10.18
N PHE A 244 3.48 -9.06 9.86
CA PHE A 244 2.77 -10.27 10.26
C PHE A 244 2.78 -10.47 11.77
N ASP A 245 3.94 -10.34 12.43
CA ASP A 245 4.09 -10.52 13.88
C ASP A 245 3.30 -9.47 14.66
N ILE A 246 3.26 -8.23 14.16
CA ILE A 246 2.46 -7.16 14.76
C ILE A 246 0.99 -7.58 14.84
N VAL A 247 0.45 -8.13 13.76
CA VAL A 247 -0.98 -8.49 13.70
C VAL A 247 -1.25 -9.83 14.40
N PHE A 248 -0.37 -10.81 14.19
CA PHE A 248 -0.54 -12.16 14.70
C PHE A 248 -0.29 -12.25 16.21
N SER A 249 0.70 -11.52 16.72
CA SER A 249 1.11 -11.57 18.13
C SER A 249 0.75 -10.29 18.89
N GLU A 250 1.13 -9.10 18.39
CA GLU A 250 0.91 -7.86 19.14
C GLU A 250 -0.57 -7.48 19.25
N LEU A 251 -1.33 -7.65 18.17
CA LEU A 251 -2.77 -7.42 18.10
C LEU A 251 -3.60 -8.70 18.33
N ALA A 252 -3.03 -9.72 18.98
CA ALA A 252 -3.73 -10.94 19.33
C ALA A 252 -4.87 -10.64 20.32
N GLY A 253 -6.12 -10.61 19.84
CA GLY A 253 -7.29 -10.32 20.67
C GLY A 253 -8.52 -9.85 19.89
N LYS A 254 -9.65 -9.70 20.58
CA LYS A 254 -10.89 -9.19 20.00
C LYS A 254 -10.81 -7.67 19.82
N GLY A 255 -11.30 -7.15 18.69
CA GLY A 255 -11.44 -5.71 18.42
C GLY A 255 -10.48 -5.13 17.38
N HIS A 256 -9.49 -5.89 16.92
CA HIS A 256 -8.56 -5.46 15.86
C HIS A 256 -8.97 -5.92 14.46
N TYR A 257 -9.92 -6.84 14.35
CA TYR A 257 -10.55 -7.27 13.09
C TYR A 257 -11.94 -6.65 12.93
N ARG A 258 -12.35 -6.45 11.68
CA ARG A 258 -13.72 -6.10 11.28
C ARG A 258 -14.64 -7.29 11.51
N GLU A 259 -15.95 -7.09 11.29
CA GLU A 259 -16.99 -8.12 11.47
C GLU A 259 -16.73 -9.41 10.67
N ASP A 260 -15.96 -9.34 9.58
CA ASP A 260 -15.55 -10.51 8.78
C ASP A 260 -14.40 -11.32 9.39
N ASN A 261 -13.86 -10.91 10.55
CA ASN A 261 -12.72 -11.52 11.25
C ASN A 261 -11.47 -11.73 10.38
N ARG A 262 -11.35 -10.99 9.27
CA ARG A 262 -10.26 -11.13 8.30
C ARG A 262 -9.56 -9.81 8.03
N HIS A 263 -10.32 -8.75 7.79
CA HIS A 263 -9.74 -7.43 7.57
C HIS A 263 -9.55 -6.70 8.89
N LEU A 264 -8.47 -5.93 9.00
CA LEU A 264 -8.20 -5.14 10.20
C LEU A 264 -9.12 -3.92 10.30
N THR A 265 -9.40 -3.51 11.55
CA THR A 265 -10.03 -2.23 11.82
C THR A 265 -9.09 -1.08 11.50
N GLN A 266 -9.65 0.10 11.26
CA GLN A 266 -8.87 1.31 11.01
C GLN A 266 -7.79 1.59 12.08
N PRO A 267 -8.08 1.52 13.40
CA PRO A 267 -7.04 1.67 14.43
C PRO A 267 -5.89 0.66 14.32
N ALA A 268 -6.18 -0.60 14.00
CA ALA A 268 -5.16 -1.63 13.82
C ALA A 268 -4.27 -1.37 12.60
N VAL A 269 -4.86 -0.93 11.48
CA VAL A 269 -4.09 -0.51 10.29
C VAL A 269 -3.21 0.71 10.61
N ARG A 270 -3.68 1.69 11.39
CA ARG A 270 -2.84 2.82 11.84
C ARG A 270 -1.64 2.34 12.64
N HIS A 271 -1.86 1.43 13.59
CA HIS A 271 -0.79 0.88 14.40
C HIS A 271 0.27 0.19 13.51
N TYR A 272 -0.16 -0.65 12.56
CA TYR A 272 0.70 -1.31 11.59
C TYR A 272 1.55 -0.30 10.78
N LEU A 273 0.94 0.75 10.22
CA LEU A 273 1.65 1.76 9.43
C LEU A 273 2.58 2.63 10.27
N ARG A 274 2.20 2.94 11.51
CA ARG A 274 3.04 3.68 12.45
C ARG A 274 4.29 2.88 12.81
N ARG A 275 4.15 1.56 12.99
CA ARG A 275 5.29 0.65 13.19
C ARG A 275 6.22 0.68 11.98
N PHE A 276 5.67 0.57 10.76
CA PHE A 276 6.45 0.70 9.52
C PHE A 276 7.25 2.02 9.47
N GLY A 277 6.57 3.16 9.63
CA GLY A 277 7.22 4.47 9.62
C GLY A 277 8.24 4.65 10.74
N SER A 278 7.99 4.10 11.94
CA SER A 278 8.95 4.16 13.04
C SER A 278 10.25 3.40 12.79
N MET A 279 10.20 2.36 11.95
CA MET A 279 11.32 1.45 11.68
C MET A 279 12.13 1.89 10.47
N PHE A 280 11.47 2.39 9.41
CA PHE A 280 12.13 2.64 8.14
C PHE A 280 12.27 4.12 7.78
N PHE A 281 11.53 5.04 8.41
CA PHE A 281 11.60 6.45 8.03
C PHE A 281 12.72 7.20 8.75
N SER A 282 13.42 8.04 7.99
CA SER A 282 14.43 8.95 8.53
C SER A 282 13.82 9.86 9.61
N PRO A 283 14.64 10.40 10.54
CA PRO A 283 14.13 11.36 11.53
C PRO A 283 13.47 12.58 10.86
N ARG A 284 14.01 13.04 9.73
CA ARG A 284 13.43 14.11 8.90
C ARG A 284 12.05 13.69 8.40
N ALA A 285 11.94 12.52 7.77
CA ALA A 285 10.68 12.05 7.23
C ALA A 285 9.59 11.84 8.30
N ARG A 286 9.95 11.32 9.48
CA ARG A 286 9.00 11.21 10.59
C ARG A 286 8.49 12.57 11.07
N ARG A 287 9.37 13.59 11.13
CA ARG A 287 8.98 14.96 11.50
C ARG A 287 8.08 15.61 10.45
N ILE A 288 8.40 15.46 9.17
CA ILE A 288 7.53 15.95 8.08
C ILE A 288 6.15 15.30 8.19
N ALA A 289 6.08 13.97 8.33
CA ALA A 289 4.81 13.26 8.46
C ALA A 289 3.98 13.73 9.67
N ALA A 290 4.64 13.97 10.81
CA ALA A 290 3.99 14.53 12.00
C ALA A 290 3.44 15.95 11.75
N LEU A 291 4.21 16.82 11.08
CA LEU A 291 3.78 18.18 10.74
C LEU A 291 2.64 18.19 9.72
N LEU A 292 2.60 17.23 8.79
CA LEU A 292 1.49 17.08 7.84
C LEU A 292 0.18 16.72 8.55
N GLU A 293 0.22 15.81 9.54
CA GLU A 293 -0.93 15.52 10.39
C GLU A 293 -1.35 16.74 11.23
N GLN A 294 -0.37 17.44 11.83
CA GLN A 294 -0.63 18.64 12.61
C GLN A 294 -1.29 19.71 11.75
N TYR A 295 -0.75 20.00 10.56
CA TYR A 295 -1.31 20.94 9.60
C TYR A 295 -2.78 20.61 9.27
N ALA A 296 -3.08 19.33 9.04
CA ALA A 296 -4.44 18.87 8.72
C ALA A 296 -5.42 19.05 9.90
N ALA A 297 -4.94 18.89 11.14
CA ALA A 297 -5.75 19.01 12.35
C ALA A 297 -5.83 20.45 12.92
N SER A 298 -4.84 21.30 12.59
CA SER A 298 -4.68 22.62 13.21
C SER A 298 -5.66 23.67 12.66
N PRO A 299 -6.12 24.61 13.52
CA PRO A 299 -6.75 25.85 13.09
C PRO A 299 -5.84 26.69 12.20
N GLU A 300 -6.42 27.57 11.39
CA GLU A 300 -5.71 28.39 10.38
C GLU A 300 -4.43 29.06 10.89
N ARG A 301 -4.46 29.67 12.08
CA ARG A 301 -3.31 30.39 12.65
C ARG A 301 -2.08 29.50 12.89
N GLU A 302 -2.30 28.24 13.23
CA GLU A 302 -1.23 27.27 13.52
C GLU A 302 -0.72 26.56 12.25
N ARG A 303 -1.48 26.61 11.15
CA ARG A 303 -1.07 26.03 9.87
C ARG A 303 0.15 26.71 9.29
N TRP A 304 0.27 28.02 9.44
CA TRP A 304 1.44 28.78 8.98
C TRP A 304 2.73 28.33 9.64
N THR A 305 2.73 28.15 10.96
CA THR A 305 3.88 27.58 11.69
C THR A 305 4.21 26.17 11.22
N CYS A 306 3.21 25.34 10.90
CA CYS A 306 3.48 24.02 10.32
C CYS A 306 4.17 24.13 8.95
N LEU A 307 3.75 25.07 8.10
CA LEU A 307 4.35 25.29 6.78
C LEU A 307 5.79 25.82 6.87
N GLU A 308 6.07 26.71 7.81
CA GLU A 308 7.44 27.19 8.11
C GLU A 308 8.34 26.03 8.55
N ASN A 309 7.88 25.23 9.52
CA ASN A 309 8.63 24.06 9.99
C ASN A 309 8.84 23.00 8.89
N LEU A 310 7.88 22.84 7.98
CA LEU A 310 8.03 21.96 6.81
C LEU A 310 9.11 22.51 5.86
N ALA A 311 9.14 23.82 5.61
CA ALA A 311 10.16 24.47 4.79
C ALA A 311 11.57 24.28 5.38
N ASP A 312 11.72 24.44 6.70
CA ASP A 312 12.99 24.24 7.41
C ASP A 312 13.51 22.80 7.33
N LEU A 313 12.59 21.84 7.20
CA LEU A 313 12.92 20.43 6.97
C LEU A 313 13.19 20.11 5.49
N GLY A 314 13.21 21.11 4.61
CA GLY A 314 13.40 20.94 3.17
C GLY A 314 12.26 20.18 2.51
N TYR A 315 11.02 20.35 2.99
CA TYR A 315 9.84 19.84 2.30
C TYR A 315 9.64 20.57 0.97
N ASP A 316 9.00 19.90 0.02
CA ASP A 316 8.89 20.38 -1.36
C ASP A 316 8.22 21.78 -1.44
N PRO A 317 8.88 22.79 -2.07
CA PRO A 317 8.36 24.15 -2.15
C PRO A 317 6.99 24.27 -2.85
N ASP A 318 6.74 23.45 -3.86
CA ASP A 318 5.46 23.45 -4.57
C ASP A 318 4.37 22.87 -3.67
N LEU A 319 4.65 21.78 -2.94
CA LEU A 319 3.71 21.24 -1.97
C LEU A 319 3.43 22.21 -0.81
N ILE A 320 4.43 23.01 -0.38
CA ILE A 320 4.23 24.09 0.59
C ILE A 320 3.33 25.16 0.00
N ALA A 321 3.56 25.58 -1.23
CA ALA A 321 2.76 26.61 -1.90
C ALA A 321 1.30 26.18 -2.11
N ILE A 322 1.06 24.91 -2.47
CA ILE A 322 -0.31 24.37 -2.60
C ILE A 322 -1.00 24.35 -1.22
N LYS A 323 -0.31 23.91 -0.15
CA LYS A 323 -0.89 23.92 1.20
C LYS A 323 -1.13 25.35 1.70
N ALA A 324 -0.23 26.30 1.42
CA ALA A 324 -0.43 27.71 1.73
C ALA A 324 -1.65 28.29 0.99
N ALA A 325 -1.81 27.96 -0.30
CA ALA A 325 -2.98 28.37 -1.07
C ALA A 325 -4.27 27.84 -0.46
N ASN A 326 -4.29 26.57 -0.08
CA ASN A 326 -5.42 25.95 0.58
C ASN A 326 -5.76 26.63 1.94
N THR A 327 -4.75 26.97 2.73
CA THR A 327 -4.94 27.72 3.99
C THR A 327 -5.61 29.07 3.74
N HIS A 328 -5.18 29.83 2.73
CA HIS A 328 -5.82 31.08 2.34
C HIS A 328 -7.26 30.88 1.86
N LEU A 329 -7.55 29.82 1.11
CA LEU A 329 -8.92 29.55 0.63
C LEU A 329 -9.90 29.27 1.75
N LEU A 330 -9.47 28.48 2.75
CA LEU A 330 -10.28 28.21 3.93
C LEU A 330 -10.55 29.49 4.76
N ALA A 331 -9.65 30.47 4.68
CA ALA A 331 -9.81 31.80 5.25
C ALA A 331 -10.66 32.76 4.40
N GLY A 332 -11.11 32.34 3.20
CA GLY A 332 -11.82 33.19 2.24
C GLY A 332 -10.95 34.20 1.49
N GLN A 333 -9.63 33.98 1.46
CA GLN A 333 -8.61 34.85 0.87
C GLN A 333 -8.24 34.38 -0.55
N THR A 334 -9.16 34.54 -1.49
CA THR A 334 -9.03 34.02 -2.87
C THR A 334 -7.81 34.56 -3.62
N LYS A 335 -7.48 35.85 -3.44
CA LYS A 335 -6.35 36.48 -4.13
C LYS A 335 -5.02 35.94 -3.62
N GLU A 336 -4.89 35.82 -2.31
CA GLU A 336 -3.70 35.30 -1.66
C GLU A 336 -3.48 33.83 -2.03
N ALA A 337 -4.56 33.04 -2.12
CA ALA A 337 -4.50 31.68 -2.61
C ALA A 337 -4.01 31.59 -4.06
N PHE A 338 -4.52 32.45 -4.94
CA PHE A 338 -4.06 32.57 -6.31
C PHE A 338 -2.56 32.92 -6.37
N ASP A 339 -2.12 33.93 -5.61
CA ASP A 339 -0.73 34.37 -5.57
C ASP A 339 0.24 33.26 -5.07
N ARG A 340 -0.24 32.38 -4.19
CA ARG A 340 0.52 31.18 -3.77
C ARG A 340 0.59 30.14 -4.89
N LEU A 341 -0.54 29.82 -5.52
CA LEU A 341 -0.55 28.85 -6.61
C LEU A 341 0.31 29.28 -7.80
N CYS A 342 0.38 30.57 -8.14
CA CYS A 342 1.24 31.03 -9.23
C CYS A 342 2.74 30.71 -9.04
N ARG A 343 3.17 30.32 -7.82
CA ARG A 343 4.54 29.91 -7.52
C ARG A 343 4.77 28.41 -7.75
N VAL A 344 3.71 27.64 -7.93
CA VAL A 344 3.73 26.19 -8.12
C VAL A 344 4.13 25.89 -9.56
N SER A 345 5.30 25.27 -9.75
CA SER A 345 5.90 25.10 -11.07
C SER A 345 5.15 24.13 -11.99
N VAL A 346 4.39 23.24 -11.36
CA VAL A 346 3.79 22.02 -11.94
C VAL A 346 2.34 22.20 -12.43
N ILE A 347 1.79 23.41 -12.31
CA ILE A 347 0.44 23.76 -12.75
C ILE A 347 0.13 23.40 -14.21
N PRO A 348 1.02 23.64 -15.20
CA PRO A 348 0.72 23.35 -16.62
C PRO A 348 0.41 21.87 -16.92
N GLU A 349 0.78 21.02 -15.98
CA GLU A 349 0.88 19.58 -16.08
C GLU A 349 -0.05 18.86 -15.09
N SER A 350 -0.87 19.62 -14.33
CA SER A 350 -1.86 19.09 -13.40
C SER A 350 -3.27 19.60 -13.75
N PRO A 351 -4.19 18.72 -14.20
CA PRO A 351 -5.58 19.08 -14.47
C PRO A 351 -6.32 19.51 -13.19
N ALA A 352 -5.92 19.04 -12.02
CA ALA A 352 -6.50 19.47 -10.75
C ALA A 352 -6.08 20.89 -10.37
N LEU A 353 -4.76 21.18 -10.43
CA LEU A 353 -4.26 22.52 -10.14
C LEU A 353 -4.69 23.53 -11.22
N GLY A 354 -4.68 23.11 -12.49
CA GLY A 354 -5.18 23.91 -13.62
C GLY A 354 -6.66 24.25 -13.48
N LEU A 355 -7.50 23.27 -13.11
CA LEU A 355 -8.91 23.51 -12.85
C LEU A 355 -9.10 24.48 -11.69
N ASN A 356 -8.41 24.25 -10.56
CA ASN A 356 -8.52 25.12 -9.39
C ASN A 356 -8.07 26.55 -9.70
N LEU A 357 -6.97 26.72 -10.45
CA LEU A 357 -6.51 28.05 -10.86
C LEU A 357 -7.50 28.74 -11.80
N GLY A 358 -8.07 27.99 -12.75
CA GLY A 358 -9.12 28.48 -13.65
C GLY A 358 -10.35 28.96 -12.87
N LEU A 359 -10.81 28.19 -11.88
CA LEU A 359 -11.94 28.55 -11.02
C LEU A 359 -11.63 29.79 -10.16
N LEU A 360 -10.43 29.89 -9.59
CA LEU A 360 -10.00 31.09 -8.84
C LEU A 360 -9.98 32.34 -9.71
N LEU A 361 -9.54 32.23 -10.96
CA LEU A 361 -9.54 33.35 -11.92
C LEU A 361 -10.97 33.78 -12.28
N LEU A 362 -11.93 32.84 -12.34
CA LEU A 362 -13.35 33.19 -12.51
C LEU A 362 -13.89 33.94 -11.29
N ASP A 363 -13.58 33.48 -10.07
CA ASP A 363 -13.98 34.15 -8.82
C ASP A 363 -13.39 35.56 -8.70
N LEU A 364 -12.18 35.79 -9.23
CA LEU A 364 -11.53 37.09 -9.29
C LEU A 364 -12.06 37.98 -10.44
N GLY A 365 -13.03 37.52 -11.24
CA GLY A 365 -13.60 38.30 -12.34
C GLY A 365 -12.68 38.40 -13.57
N LEU A 366 -11.81 37.41 -13.79
CA LEU A 366 -10.82 37.37 -14.87
C LEU A 366 -11.06 36.20 -15.84
N PRO A 367 -12.23 36.12 -16.51
CA PRO A 367 -12.62 34.96 -17.34
C PRO A 367 -11.70 34.72 -18.54
N SER A 368 -11.16 35.77 -19.16
CA SER A 368 -10.21 35.65 -20.27
C SER A 368 -8.89 34.98 -19.85
N LYS A 369 -8.49 35.16 -18.58
CA LYS A 369 -7.30 34.52 -18.01
C LYS A 369 -7.60 33.11 -17.50
N ALA A 370 -8.84 32.81 -17.13
CA ALA A 370 -9.25 31.48 -16.69
C ALA A 370 -9.27 30.45 -17.84
N ALA A 371 -9.71 30.87 -19.03
CA ALA A 371 -9.97 29.98 -20.16
C ALA A 371 -8.79 29.06 -20.56
N PRO A 372 -7.52 29.52 -20.62
CA PRO A 372 -6.39 28.64 -20.95
C PRO A 372 -6.20 27.49 -19.95
N PHE A 373 -6.38 27.75 -18.65
CA PHE A 373 -6.19 26.73 -17.60
C PHE A 373 -7.33 25.70 -17.59
N LEU A 374 -8.57 26.17 -17.77
CA LEU A 374 -9.73 25.30 -17.87
C LEU A 374 -9.66 24.42 -19.13
N LYS A 375 -9.29 25.02 -20.27
CA LYS A 375 -9.11 24.28 -21.53
C LYS A 375 -8.01 23.23 -21.40
N ARG A 376 -6.84 23.59 -20.86
CA ARG A 376 -5.76 22.63 -20.62
C ARG A 376 -6.20 21.49 -19.70
N SER A 377 -7.00 21.80 -18.68
CA SER A 377 -7.54 20.77 -17.77
C SER A 377 -8.51 19.83 -18.51
N VAL A 378 -9.38 20.36 -19.37
CA VAL A 378 -10.27 19.56 -20.23
C VAL A 378 -9.48 18.72 -21.23
N ASP A 379 -8.45 19.28 -21.87
CA ASP A 379 -7.62 18.56 -22.84
C ASP A 379 -6.91 17.38 -22.15
N LEU A 380 -6.34 17.62 -20.96
CA LEU A 380 -5.77 16.57 -20.14
C LEU A 380 -6.84 15.53 -19.73
N LEU A 381 -8.09 15.95 -19.49
CA LEU A 381 -9.26 15.13 -19.10
C LEU A 381 -9.97 14.37 -20.24
N GLY A 382 -9.82 14.82 -21.48
CA GLY A 382 -10.58 14.35 -22.65
C GLY A 382 -10.01 13.11 -23.34
N ASP A 383 -8.73 12.81 -23.15
CA ASP A 383 -8.11 11.59 -23.66
C ASP A 383 -8.54 10.38 -22.78
N LEU A 384 -9.49 9.58 -23.32
CA LEU A 384 -10.23 8.43 -22.73
C LEU A 384 -9.48 7.52 -21.70
N PRO A 385 -10.24 6.80 -20.84
CA PRO A 385 -10.15 6.79 -19.40
C PRO A 385 -9.36 5.57 -18.90
N GLY A 386 -8.25 5.84 -18.21
CA GLY A 386 -7.44 4.81 -17.55
C GLY A 386 -5.95 4.91 -17.81
N LEU A 387 -5.50 5.81 -18.69
CA LEU A 387 -4.07 6.03 -18.93
C LEU A 387 -3.61 7.50 -18.77
N ALA A 388 -4.44 8.49 -19.12
CA ALA A 388 -4.02 9.90 -19.08
C ALA A 388 -4.18 10.61 -17.70
N PHE A 389 -4.52 9.88 -16.63
CA PHE A 389 -4.77 10.46 -15.29
C PHE A 389 -3.83 10.00 -14.17
N GLY A 390 -2.69 9.42 -14.52
CA GLY A 390 -1.51 9.56 -13.66
C GLY A 390 -1.00 11.01 -13.59
N MET A 391 -1.59 11.91 -14.39
CA MET A 391 -1.04 13.21 -14.79
C MET A 391 -1.50 14.40 -13.93
N ALA A 392 -1.62 14.27 -12.62
CA ALA A 392 -1.84 15.42 -11.73
C ALA A 392 -0.89 15.39 -10.53
N ASP A 393 0.38 15.69 -10.83
CA ASP A 393 1.44 16.15 -9.91
C ASP A 393 2.09 15.09 -8.99
N ARG A 394 3.43 14.89 -9.00
CA ARG A 394 4.39 15.69 -8.18
C ARG A 394 5.32 16.67 -8.94
N ALA A 395 5.43 16.55 -10.26
CA ALA A 395 5.73 17.62 -11.22
C ALA A 395 5.48 17.08 -12.64
N HIS A 396 4.25 16.60 -12.86
CA HIS A 396 3.87 15.52 -13.79
C HIS A 396 4.19 14.09 -13.34
N ARG A 397 4.42 13.88 -12.04
CA ARG A 397 5.12 12.73 -11.40
C ARG A 397 6.57 12.50 -11.88
N LYS A 398 6.93 12.91 -13.10
CA LYS A 398 7.94 13.95 -13.45
C LYS A 398 8.25 13.97 -14.97
N SER A 399 7.96 12.89 -15.71
CA SER A 399 7.92 12.86 -17.19
C SER A 399 7.37 11.53 -17.75
N LEU A 400 7.38 10.43 -17.01
CA LEU A 400 6.83 9.14 -17.41
C LEU A 400 6.49 8.36 -16.13
N GLY A 401 5.27 7.86 -16.07
CA GLY A 401 4.86 6.81 -15.14
C GLY A 401 4.54 7.23 -13.72
N ASP A 402 3.24 7.38 -13.39
CA ASP A 402 2.64 6.35 -12.53
C ASP A 402 1.14 6.35 -12.27
N ASN A 403 0.63 5.20 -11.81
CA ASN A 403 -0.78 4.86 -11.64
C ASN A 403 -1.48 5.30 -10.36
N HIS A 404 -2.78 5.05 -10.34
CA HIS A 404 -3.52 4.87 -9.11
C HIS A 404 -4.40 3.62 -9.19
N MET A 405 -3.99 2.61 -8.42
CA MET A 405 -4.76 1.52 -7.82
C MET A 405 -6.20 1.29 -8.27
N ARG A 406 -6.31 0.22 -9.05
CA ARG A 406 -7.52 -0.33 -9.64
C ARG A 406 -8.52 -0.93 -8.64
N GLU A 407 -8.27 -1.06 -7.32
CA GLU A 407 -9.29 -1.55 -6.36
C GLU A 407 -8.91 -1.51 -4.85
N CYS A 408 -8.83 -0.30 -4.32
CA CYS A 408 -9.73 -0.04 -3.20
C CYS A 408 -11.12 0.17 -3.84
N GLY A 409 -11.91 -0.90 -4.00
CA GLY A 409 -13.12 -0.96 -4.86
C GLY A 409 -14.26 0.01 -4.56
N ASN A 410 -14.06 1.03 -3.70
CA ASN A 410 -14.97 2.15 -3.48
C ASN A 410 -14.36 3.52 -3.87
N THR A 411 -13.03 3.67 -4.02
CA THR A 411 -12.39 4.94 -4.37
C THR A 411 -12.11 5.11 -5.86
N SER A 412 -12.05 4.03 -6.65
CA SER A 412 -12.05 4.09 -8.13
C SER A 412 -13.30 4.80 -8.63
N ASP A 413 -14.48 4.42 -8.14
CA ASP A 413 -15.74 5.08 -8.49
C ASP A 413 -15.82 6.51 -7.94
N GLN A 414 -15.18 6.78 -6.80
CA GLN A 414 -15.11 8.15 -6.27
C GLN A 414 -14.13 9.03 -7.04
N ARG A 415 -12.98 8.53 -7.51
CA ARG A 415 -12.00 9.28 -8.33
C ARG A 415 -12.45 9.39 -9.78
N LEU A 416 -12.96 8.35 -10.42
CA LEU A 416 -13.66 8.46 -11.71
C LEU A 416 -14.86 9.40 -11.59
N GLY A 417 -15.61 9.29 -10.49
CA GLY A 417 -16.67 10.22 -10.15
C GLY A 417 -16.14 11.65 -9.94
N ALA A 418 -14.97 11.82 -9.33
CA ALA A 418 -14.39 13.13 -9.04
C ALA A 418 -13.77 13.77 -10.27
N LEU A 419 -12.99 13.04 -11.07
CA LEU A 419 -12.47 13.44 -12.37
C LEU A 419 -13.62 13.70 -13.35
N GLY A 420 -14.65 12.85 -13.34
CA GLY A 420 -15.88 13.09 -14.10
C GLY A 420 -16.61 14.35 -13.64
N ARG A 421 -16.63 14.66 -12.33
CA ARG A 421 -17.12 15.95 -11.81
C ARG A 421 -16.22 17.11 -12.26
N MET A 422 -14.90 16.95 -12.20
CA MET A 422 -13.93 17.97 -12.61
C MET A 422 -14.05 18.29 -14.09
N LEU A 423 -14.13 17.28 -14.96
CA LEU A 423 -14.36 17.44 -16.39
C LEU A 423 -15.68 18.16 -16.65
N LYS A 424 -16.77 17.73 -16.01
CA LYS A 424 -18.06 18.42 -16.11
C LYS A 424 -17.97 19.88 -15.66
N LEU A 425 -17.29 20.17 -14.56
CA LEU A 425 -17.11 21.53 -14.04
C LEU A 425 -16.27 22.39 -15.00
N ALA A 426 -15.15 21.86 -15.49
CA ALA A 426 -14.27 22.56 -16.41
C ALA A 426 -14.98 22.88 -17.75
N THR A 427 -15.68 21.89 -18.31
CA THR A 427 -16.47 22.06 -19.54
C THR A 427 -17.61 23.06 -19.33
N ALA A 428 -18.39 22.94 -18.25
CA ALA A 428 -19.46 23.87 -17.96
C ALA A 428 -18.95 25.31 -17.78
N ALA A 429 -17.80 25.49 -17.12
CA ALA A 429 -17.17 26.79 -16.93
C ALA A 429 -16.67 27.42 -18.26
N LEU A 430 -16.29 26.61 -19.24
CA LEU A 430 -15.93 27.08 -20.59
C LEU A 430 -17.16 27.43 -21.45
N GLU A 431 -18.28 26.73 -21.30
CA GLU A 431 -19.52 26.98 -22.06
C GLU A 431 -20.25 28.26 -21.62
N THR A 432 -20.12 28.63 -20.35
CA THR A 432 -20.89 29.70 -19.70
C THR A 432 -20.08 30.99 -19.49
N LEU A 433 -19.12 31.25 -20.37
CA LEU A 433 -18.15 32.35 -20.26
C LEU A 433 -18.69 33.80 -20.18
N PRO A 434 -20.00 34.14 -20.07
CA PRO A 434 -20.44 35.41 -19.49
C PRO A 434 -20.72 35.33 -17.98
N VAL A 435 -20.01 36.20 -17.23
CA VAL A 435 -20.33 36.83 -15.93
C VAL A 435 -21.55 36.25 -15.19
N GLY A 436 -21.32 35.35 -14.23
CA GLY A 436 -22.39 35.00 -13.28
C GLY A 436 -22.30 33.66 -12.58
N LEU A 437 -21.37 32.77 -12.93
CA LEU A 437 -21.17 31.56 -12.14
C LEU A 437 -20.47 31.91 -10.82
N LYS A 438 -21.24 31.91 -9.73
CA LYS A 438 -20.75 31.65 -8.38
C LYS A 438 -21.10 30.20 -8.03
N PRO A 439 -20.37 29.18 -8.50
CA PRO A 439 -20.45 27.90 -7.80
C PRO A 439 -19.91 28.21 -6.40
N GLY A 440 -20.65 27.85 -5.35
CA GLY A 440 -20.18 28.00 -3.97
C GLY A 440 -19.00 27.07 -3.69
N LEU A 441 -17.83 27.32 -4.30
CA LEU A 441 -16.59 26.59 -4.10
C LEU A 441 -15.89 27.14 -2.86
N ARG A 442 -16.56 27.02 -1.71
CA ARG A 442 -15.91 27.23 -0.39
C ARG A 442 -14.99 26.07 -0.01
N SER A 443 -14.93 25.02 -0.82
CA SER A 443 -14.00 23.92 -0.68
C SER A 443 -13.46 23.59 -2.07
N LEU A 444 -12.45 24.35 -2.52
CA LEU A 444 -11.50 23.79 -3.47
C LEU A 444 -10.75 22.70 -2.70
N GLN A 445 -11.36 21.54 -2.56
CA GLN A 445 -10.64 20.34 -2.17
C GLN A 445 -9.68 20.11 -3.33
N PHE A 446 -8.44 20.57 -3.17
CA PHE A 446 -7.35 20.05 -3.97
C PHE A 446 -7.45 18.55 -3.79
N MET A 447 -7.96 17.83 -4.80
CA MET A 447 -8.16 16.39 -4.66
C MET A 447 -6.85 15.67 -4.34
N ASP A 448 -5.74 16.30 -4.68
CA ASP A 448 -4.38 15.84 -4.44
C ASP A 448 -3.87 16.19 -3.03
N ILE A 449 -4.53 17.10 -2.31
CA ILE A 449 -4.25 17.44 -0.92
C ILE A 449 -5.57 17.53 -0.17
N LEU A 450 -6.05 16.38 0.30
CA LEU A 450 -7.19 16.34 1.22
C LEU A 450 -6.94 17.32 2.38
N ASP A 451 -7.88 18.24 2.64
CA ASP A 451 -7.85 19.18 3.79
C ASP A 451 -7.69 18.47 5.15
N ARG A 452 -7.97 17.16 5.16
CA ARG A 452 -7.80 16.25 6.27
C ARG A 452 -7.12 15.01 5.72
N THR A 453 -6.05 14.54 6.36
CA THR A 453 -5.65 13.13 6.23
C THR A 453 -6.91 12.30 6.50
N LEU A 454 -7.46 11.63 5.47
CA LEU A 454 -8.62 10.74 5.61
C LEU A 454 -8.40 9.68 6.69
N PHE A 455 -7.12 9.44 7.00
CA PHE A 455 -6.63 8.46 7.93
C PHE A 455 -5.31 8.94 8.56
N PRO A 456 -5.33 9.75 9.64
CA PRO A 456 -4.09 10.14 10.31
C PRO A 456 -3.50 8.90 10.99
N VAL A 457 -2.28 8.52 10.63
CA VAL A 457 -1.59 7.33 11.16
C VAL A 457 -1.13 7.52 12.63
N GLY A 458 -1.03 8.77 13.07
CA GLY A 458 -0.63 9.18 14.41
C GLY A 458 0.89 9.33 14.53
N MET A 459 1.54 9.80 13.47
CA MET A 459 2.97 10.12 13.45
C MET A 459 3.29 11.33 14.35
N SER A 460 2.30 12.19 14.60
CA SER A 460 2.39 13.38 15.46
C SER A 460 2.37 13.10 16.97
N GLN A 461 2.00 11.89 17.42
CA GLN A 461 1.93 11.58 18.85
C GLN A 461 3.24 10.95 19.36
N PRO A 462 4.08 11.67 20.13
CA PRO A 462 5.25 11.08 20.76
C PRO A 462 4.77 10.15 21.87
N GLY A 463 5.03 8.84 21.75
CA GLY A 463 4.72 7.87 22.81
C GLY A 463 3.36 7.14 22.72
N ALA A 464 2.53 7.40 21.71
CA ALA A 464 1.28 6.64 21.49
C ALA A 464 1.49 5.18 21.02
N ALA A 465 2.73 4.69 21.04
CA ALA A 465 3.02 3.25 21.04
C ALA A 465 2.38 2.52 22.24
N SER A 466 1.84 3.26 23.22
CA SER A 466 1.04 2.73 24.32
C SER A 466 -0.44 3.16 24.30
N GLU A 467 -1.12 3.10 23.15
CA GLU A 467 -2.51 2.63 23.26
C GLU A 467 -2.41 1.18 23.75
N SER A 468 -2.34 1.03 25.07
CA SER A 468 -2.40 -0.27 25.71
C SER A 468 -3.67 -0.93 25.17
N PRO A 469 -3.62 -2.18 24.66
CA PRO A 469 -4.86 -2.86 24.32
C PRO A 469 -5.79 -2.77 25.53
N PRO A 470 -7.10 -2.53 25.34
CA PRO A 470 -8.03 -2.45 26.44
C PRO A 470 -7.80 -3.70 27.31
N ARG A 471 -7.54 -3.48 28.61
CA ARG A 471 -7.30 -4.58 29.55
C ARG A 471 -8.36 -5.64 29.28
N VAL A 472 -7.93 -6.84 28.89
CA VAL A 472 -8.82 -8.00 28.85
C VAL A 472 -9.46 -8.02 30.24
N ALA A 473 -10.78 -7.82 30.28
CA ALA A 473 -11.51 -7.91 31.54
C ALA A 473 -11.11 -9.25 32.15
N ALA A 474 -10.53 -9.20 33.36
CA ALA A 474 -10.09 -10.39 34.04
C ALA A 474 -11.24 -11.38 34.02
N HIS A 475 -11.04 -12.53 33.37
CA HIS A 475 -11.95 -13.66 33.55
C HIS A 475 -12.04 -13.89 35.05
N PRO A 476 -13.25 -13.98 35.64
CA PRO A 476 -13.36 -14.33 37.05
C PRO A 476 -12.67 -15.68 37.25
N ALA A 477 -11.76 -15.72 38.20
CA ALA A 477 -10.92 -16.85 38.52
C ALA A 477 -11.77 -18.11 38.73
N LEU A 478 -11.78 -19.00 37.75
CA LEU A 478 -12.10 -20.42 37.96
C LEU A 478 -10.80 -21.12 38.32
N PHE A 479 -10.19 -20.80 39.46
CA PHE A 479 -9.27 -21.66 40.21
C PHE A 479 -8.97 -20.95 41.53
N SER A 480 -9.94 -20.96 42.44
CA SER A 480 -9.68 -20.74 43.87
C SER A 480 -9.59 -22.11 44.53
N HIS A 481 -8.38 -22.67 44.59
CA HIS A 481 -7.92 -23.49 45.71
C HIS A 481 -6.39 -23.51 45.65
N ALA A 482 -5.78 -22.68 46.50
CA ALA A 482 -4.39 -22.81 46.92
C ALA A 482 -4.39 -23.48 48.32
N PRO A 483 -3.23 -23.81 48.91
CA PRO A 483 -2.61 -25.13 48.82
C PRO A 483 -2.46 -25.79 50.19
N GLU A 484 -2.48 -27.12 50.26
CA GLU A 484 -1.95 -27.84 51.44
C GLU A 484 -0.71 -28.64 51.07
N THR A 485 0.40 -28.15 51.60
CA THR A 485 1.63 -28.82 52.00
C THR A 485 1.69 -30.34 51.86
N ALA A 486 2.67 -30.84 51.10
CA ALA A 486 3.48 -31.99 51.51
C ALA A 486 4.76 -32.10 50.67
N ALA A 487 5.81 -32.54 51.34
CA ALA A 487 7.20 -32.63 50.90
C ALA A 487 7.42 -33.40 49.60
N PHE A 488 8.46 -32.98 48.86
CA PHE A 488 9.21 -33.87 47.99
C PHE A 488 9.89 -34.93 48.85
N ASP A 489 9.55 -36.20 48.65
CA ASP A 489 10.47 -37.30 48.94
C ASP A 489 10.17 -38.53 48.05
N HIS A 490 11.27 -39.06 47.50
CA HIS A 490 11.52 -40.40 46.97
C HIS A 490 10.71 -41.02 45.81
N CYS A 491 11.45 -41.24 44.70
CA CYS A 491 11.76 -42.54 44.08
C CYS A 491 10.72 -43.68 44.20
N GLY A 492 10.29 -44.23 43.06
CA GLY A 492 9.73 -45.59 43.01
C GLY A 492 8.66 -45.82 41.96
N ASP A 493 9.00 -46.70 41.00
CA ASP A 493 8.12 -47.68 40.37
C ASP A 493 7.03 -47.24 39.37
N LEU A 494 7.33 -47.49 38.10
CA LEU A 494 6.35 -47.98 37.13
C LEU A 494 5.76 -49.33 37.62
N PRO A 495 4.47 -49.57 37.38
CA PRO A 495 4.14 -50.75 36.59
C PRO A 495 3.06 -50.54 35.54
N ALA A 496 3.20 -51.35 34.49
CA ALA A 496 2.27 -51.56 33.40
C ALA A 496 0.91 -52.11 33.85
N ALA A 497 -0.17 -51.70 33.19
CA ALA A 497 -1.36 -52.54 33.02
C ALA A 497 -2.22 -52.04 31.84
N LEU A 498 -2.33 -52.91 30.83
CA LEU A 498 -3.53 -53.29 30.08
C LEU A 498 -4.24 -52.19 29.24
N GLY A 499 -4.43 -52.31 27.94
CA GLY A 499 -4.63 -53.52 27.15
C GLY A 499 -6.07 -53.59 26.64
N ALA A 500 -6.21 -53.47 25.31
CA ALA A 500 -7.34 -53.89 24.48
C ALA A 500 -8.71 -53.20 24.68
N LEU A 501 -9.21 -52.60 23.59
CA LEU A 501 -10.50 -52.96 23.01
C LEU A 501 -10.58 -52.44 21.57
N ALA A 502 -10.58 -53.39 20.63
CA ALA A 502 -10.91 -53.18 19.24
C ALA A 502 -12.30 -53.78 18.97
N ARG A 503 -13.07 -53.06 18.14
CA ARG A 503 -14.22 -53.51 17.32
C ARG A 503 -15.49 -54.00 18.04
N GLN A 504 -16.60 -53.35 17.74
CA GLN A 504 -17.71 -54.01 17.03
C GLN A 504 -18.66 -52.99 16.37
N GLU A 505 -19.10 -53.38 15.17
CA GLU A 505 -20.10 -52.74 14.32
C GLU A 505 -21.50 -52.76 14.96
N GLY A 506 -22.32 -51.80 14.55
CA GLY A 506 -23.76 -51.70 14.74
C GLY A 506 -24.31 -50.62 13.83
#